data_AF-A0A9P6CVN2-F1
#
_entry.id   AF-A0A9P6CVN2-F1
#
_cell.length_a   1.000
_cell.length_b   1.000
_cell.length_c   1.000
_cell.angle_alpha   90.00
_cell.angle_beta   90.00
_cell.angle_gamma   90.00
#
_symmetry.space_group_name_H-M   'P 1'
#
loop_
_entity.id
_entity.type
_entity.pdbx_description
1 polymer ?
#
loop_
_entity_poly.entity_id
_entity_poly.type
_entity_poly.pdbx_seq_one_letter_code
_entity_poly.pdbx_strand_id
1 'polypeptide(L)'
;MIPVFPQEIYNEVIGYLKDNPRALKATALTCRSFVHVSQRHQFSRVVVRPSFPFSVSLPYEFTCIMACCNPPVARLKKLLDDSPHIGRYIEDLELLLCRDRYQWDGWTSFLEFCLPHISKLQTLSVKAELTGFKSEDGCVIGPPEDNNGVDRIMKAFRDTLQLPSFRCLQAYHFDISPFVSYCRHLKEIRLSIPAELIALYDNSADSDPIFLEALRLEISDDSKSSDDIIQDIFLNQGVSLAKLKRLSRIDPGWYDPYPIMDELCDILEECQETLEFLELKVRITDEELDTLKQRKIELPSLRVLHVHLCCGPFIWTSPENEANVITALTDLCCSNDSRTSQLECLMLMAENVNWQCEHIGNLIVEILSDRVRFPNFKKLSWDFGCHLSLARSLVGLIFTDEDVTIPFEMVIKIGVTWCVSIKPFITLRDQVKGR
;
A
#
# COMPACT_ATOMS: atom_id res chain seq x y z
N MET A 1 48.93 -14.38 3.47
CA MET A 1 48.45 -13.47 2.41
C MET A 1 46.94 -13.57 2.43
N ILE A 2 46.22 -12.49 2.75
CA ILE A 2 44.76 -12.54 2.78
C ILE A 2 44.28 -12.64 1.33
N PRO A 3 43.47 -13.64 0.96
CA PRO A 3 42.92 -13.71 -0.39
C PRO A 3 42.10 -12.45 -0.67
N VAL A 4 42.45 -11.75 -1.75
CA VAL A 4 41.72 -10.55 -2.21
C VAL A 4 40.61 -11.03 -3.14
N PHE A 5 39.35 -10.82 -2.75
CA PHE A 5 38.22 -11.10 -3.63
C PHE A 5 38.08 -10.01 -4.70
N PRO A 6 37.43 -10.31 -5.85
CA PRO A 6 37.02 -9.29 -6.81
C PRO A 6 36.12 -8.23 -6.17
N GLN A 7 36.17 -6.99 -6.66
CA GLN A 7 35.42 -5.85 -6.09
C GLN A 7 33.90 -6.08 -6.15
N GLU A 8 33.43 -6.82 -7.15
CA GLU A 8 32.02 -7.20 -7.34
C GLU A 8 31.50 -8.01 -6.15
N ILE A 9 32.31 -8.95 -5.65
CA ILE A 9 31.96 -9.78 -4.49
C ILE A 9 31.85 -8.93 -3.23
N TYR A 10 32.77 -7.97 -3.04
CA TYR A 10 32.66 -7.02 -1.93
C TYR A 10 31.42 -6.14 -2.05
N ASN A 11 31.09 -5.68 -3.26
CA ASN A 11 29.90 -4.85 -3.48
C ASN A 11 28.62 -5.62 -3.16
N GLU A 12 28.55 -6.90 -3.55
CA GLU A 12 27.42 -7.78 -3.23
C GLU A 12 27.31 -8.04 -1.73
N VAL A 13 28.42 -8.35 -1.05
CA VAL A 13 28.47 -8.53 0.41
C VAL A 13 28.01 -7.26 1.14
N ILE A 14 28.48 -6.09 0.73
CA ILE A 14 28.05 -4.80 1.30
C ILE A 14 26.57 -4.56 0.99
N GLY A 15 26.09 -4.97 -0.18
CA GLY A 15 24.67 -4.88 -0.57
C GLY A 15 23.73 -5.62 0.37
N TYR A 16 24.14 -6.77 0.93
CA TYR A 16 23.37 -7.47 1.96
C TYR A 16 23.28 -6.70 3.29
N LEU A 17 24.14 -5.69 3.52
CA LEU A 17 24.14 -4.85 4.72
C LEU A 17 23.23 -3.61 4.59
N LYS A 18 22.49 -3.44 3.48
CA LYS A 18 21.66 -2.25 3.21
C LYS A 18 20.71 -1.86 4.34
N ASP A 19 20.19 -2.85 5.07
CA ASP A 19 19.24 -2.65 6.17
C ASP A 19 19.93 -2.42 7.54
N ASN A 20 21.28 -2.42 7.57
CA ASN A 20 22.08 -2.23 8.77
C ASN A 20 23.01 -1.00 8.64
N PRO A 21 22.54 0.21 8.99
CA PRO A 21 23.32 1.43 8.82
C PRO A 21 24.57 1.49 9.71
N ARG A 22 24.61 0.75 10.83
CA ARG A 22 25.81 0.65 11.68
C ARG A 22 26.89 -0.16 10.98
N ALA A 23 26.52 -1.29 10.38
CA ALA A 23 27.43 -2.13 9.61
C ALA A 23 27.97 -1.40 8.37
N LEU A 24 27.13 -0.67 7.64
CA LEU A 24 27.56 0.14 6.49
C LEU A 24 28.57 1.21 6.88
N LYS A 25 28.34 1.92 8.00
CA LYS A 25 29.31 2.91 8.53
C LYS A 25 30.64 2.27 8.90
N ALA A 26 30.61 1.13 9.61
CA ALA A 26 31.83 0.41 9.94
C ALA A 26 32.57 -0.04 8.67
N THR A 27 31.84 -0.54 7.69
CA THR A 27 32.41 -1.01 6.41
C THR A 27 33.03 0.12 5.60
N ALA A 28 32.41 1.30 5.58
CA ALA A 28 32.96 2.50 4.96
C ALA A 28 34.30 2.94 5.61
N LEU A 29 34.48 2.69 6.90
CA LEU A 29 35.69 3.04 7.64
C LEU A 29 36.80 2.00 7.51
N THR A 30 36.47 0.75 7.16
CA THR A 30 37.44 -0.34 7.04
C THR A 30 38.46 -0.10 5.93
N CYS A 31 38.02 0.30 4.73
CA CYS A 31 38.94 0.64 3.63
C CYS A 31 38.30 1.59 2.61
N ARG A 32 39.15 2.30 1.84
CA ARG A 32 38.70 3.33 0.88
C ARG A 32 37.84 2.77 -0.26
N SER A 33 38.09 1.55 -0.72
CA SER A 33 37.31 0.94 -1.82
C SER A 33 35.87 0.63 -1.41
N PHE A 34 35.60 0.47 -0.11
CA PHE A 34 34.25 0.20 0.39
C PHE A 34 33.42 1.46 0.62
N VAL A 35 34.06 2.63 0.72
CA VAL A 35 33.42 3.91 1.04
C VAL A 35 32.26 4.19 0.09
N HIS A 36 32.49 4.13 -1.22
CA HIS A 36 31.49 4.51 -2.22
C HIS A 36 30.23 3.64 -2.14
N VAL A 37 30.39 2.31 -2.11
CA VAL A 37 29.24 1.38 -2.08
C VAL A 37 28.52 1.44 -0.74
N SER A 38 29.27 1.56 0.36
CA SER A 38 28.69 1.72 1.70
C SER A 38 27.89 3.03 1.81
N GLN A 39 28.43 4.15 1.33
CA GLN A 39 27.73 5.43 1.28
C GLN A 39 26.49 5.38 0.40
N ARG A 40 26.58 4.76 -0.78
CA ARG A 40 25.43 4.58 -1.67
C ARG A 40 24.27 3.93 -0.95
N HIS A 41 24.50 2.79 -0.27
CA HIS A 41 23.45 2.10 0.49
C HIS A 41 23.04 2.87 1.75
N GLN A 42 23.96 3.56 2.41
CA GLN A 42 23.64 4.32 3.62
C GLN A 42 22.74 5.53 3.34
N PHE A 43 22.88 6.16 2.17
CA PHE A 43 22.13 7.33 1.76
C PHE A 43 21.03 7.02 0.74
N SER A 44 20.81 5.77 0.36
CA SER A 44 19.80 5.40 -0.64
C SER A 44 18.39 5.77 -0.20
N ARG A 45 18.12 5.72 1.10
CA ARG A 45 16.86 6.15 1.72
C ARG A 45 17.12 7.22 2.76
N VAL A 46 16.50 8.39 2.59
CA VAL A 46 16.58 9.49 3.55
C VAL A 46 15.19 9.80 4.07
N VAL A 47 15.05 9.77 5.39
CA VAL A 47 13.82 10.18 6.08
C VAL A 47 14.06 11.51 6.76
N VAL A 48 13.39 12.56 6.28
CA VAL A 48 13.41 13.89 6.88
C VAL A 48 12.25 13.98 7.84
N ARG A 49 12.58 13.87 9.13
CA ARG A 49 11.62 14.06 10.22
C ARG A 49 11.73 15.46 10.78
N PRO A 50 10.63 16.12 11.16
CA PRO A 50 10.68 17.32 11.96
C PRO A 50 11.25 16.92 13.33
N SER A 51 12.17 17.71 13.85
CA SER A 51 12.68 17.50 15.21
C SER A 51 11.82 18.29 16.17
N PHE A 52 10.83 17.63 16.76
CA PHE A 52 10.22 18.15 17.96
C PHE A 52 11.05 17.75 19.17
N PRO A 53 11.38 18.69 20.07
CA PRO A 53 11.67 18.32 21.44
C PRO A 53 10.37 17.79 22.05
N PHE A 54 10.15 16.48 21.93
CA PHE A 54 8.94 15.74 22.32
C PHE A 54 8.59 15.76 23.82
N SER A 55 9.08 16.71 24.63
CA SER A 55 8.88 16.63 26.08
C SER A 55 8.63 17.94 26.82
N VAL A 56 8.37 19.06 26.14
CA VAL A 56 8.11 20.30 26.85
C VAL A 56 6.78 20.85 26.41
N SER A 57 5.82 20.88 27.33
CA SER A 57 4.56 21.61 27.27
C SER A 57 4.85 23.11 27.21
N LEU A 58 5.46 23.57 26.13
CA LEU A 58 5.67 24.99 25.88
C LEU A 58 4.37 25.57 25.30
N PRO A 59 4.03 26.81 25.66
CA PRO A 59 2.95 27.55 25.02
C PRO A 59 3.14 27.57 23.50
N TYR A 60 2.04 27.45 22.75
CA TYR A 60 1.99 27.39 21.27
C TYR A 60 2.87 28.44 20.56
N GLU A 61 2.93 29.65 21.14
CA GLU A 61 3.72 30.78 20.64
C GLU A 61 5.24 30.51 20.61
N PHE A 62 5.76 29.65 21.49
CA PHE A 62 7.18 29.28 21.53
C PHE A 62 7.52 28.08 20.65
N THR A 63 6.54 27.20 20.39
CA THR A 63 6.72 25.99 19.56
C THR A 63 6.98 26.36 18.10
N CYS A 64 6.31 27.41 17.59
CA CYS A 64 6.49 27.89 16.21
C CYS A 64 7.93 28.39 15.97
N ILE A 65 8.49 29.16 16.91
CA ILE A 65 9.85 29.73 16.81
C ILE A 65 10.92 28.62 16.85
N MET A 66 10.71 27.58 17.67
CA MET A 66 11.63 26.44 17.76
C MET A 66 11.50 25.49 16.56
N ALA A 67 10.31 25.34 15.98
CA ALA A 67 10.08 24.51 14.79
C ALA A 67 10.79 25.06 13.55
N CYS A 68 10.93 26.38 13.43
CA CYS A 68 11.72 27.03 12.37
C CYS A 68 13.23 26.74 12.46
N CYS A 69 13.71 26.25 13.61
CA CYS A 69 15.11 25.89 13.84
C CYS A 69 15.42 24.41 13.53
N ASN A 70 14.56 23.72 12.76
CA ASN A 70 14.51 22.28 12.51
C ASN A 70 15.89 21.62 12.21
N PRO A 71 16.55 20.96 13.18
CA PRO A 71 17.90 20.41 12.98
C PRO A 71 18.05 19.36 11.85
N PRO A 72 17.07 18.49 11.51
CA PRO A 72 17.27 17.47 10.48
C PRO A 72 17.27 18.04 9.06
N VAL A 73 16.37 19.00 8.80
CA VAL A 73 16.28 19.77 7.56
C VAL A 73 17.59 20.52 7.33
N ALA A 74 18.07 21.22 8.37
CA ALA A 74 19.36 21.91 8.34
C ALA A 74 20.54 20.95 8.13
N ARG A 75 20.50 19.74 8.69
CA ARG A 75 21.56 18.73 8.53
C ARG A 75 21.62 18.18 7.11
N LEU A 76 20.49 17.83 6.49
CA LEU A 76 20.50 17.36 5.11
C LEU A 76 20.89 18.50 4.16
N LYS A 77 20.36 19.70 4.37
CA LYS A 77 20.75 20.89 3.62
C LYS A 77 22.26 21.11 3.70
N LYS A 78 22.82 21.17 4.90
CA LYS A 78 24.26 21.32 5.13
C LYS A 78 25.07 20.17 4.51
N LEU A 79 24.58 18.93 4.62
CA LEU A 79 25.26 17.77 4.02
C LEU A 79 25.32 17.87 2.50
N LEU A 80 24.24 18.30 1.85
CA LEU A 80 24.20 18.48 0.40
C LEU A 80 25.00 19.70 -0.05
N ASP A 81 25.08 20.75 0.77
CA ASP A 81 25.94 21.91 0.55
C ASP A 81 27.43 21.52 0.63
N ASP A 82 27.82 20.84 1.71
CA ASP A 82 29.20 20.37 1.95
C ASP A 82 29.60 19.24 0.98
N SER A 83 28.65 18.44 0.49
CA SER A 83 28.88 17.21 -0.27
C SER A 83 27.76 16.90 -1.27
N PRO A 84 27.63 17.69 -2.35
CA PRO A 84 26.50 17.59 -3.29
C PRO A 84 26.42 16.26 -4.04
N HIS A 85 27.53 15.54 -4.15
CA HIS A 85 27.57 14.22 -4.77
C HIS A 85 26.71 13.18 -4.01
N ILE A 86 26.44 13.39 -2.72
CA ILE A 86 25.56 12.52 -1.91
C ILE A 86 24.14 12.51 -2.45
N GLY A 87 23.66 13.63 -3.01
CA GLY A 87 22.33 13.71 -3.60
C GLY A 87 22.10 12.69 -4.73
N ARG A 88 23.17 12.25 -5.41
CA ARG A 88 23.12 11.20 -6.45
C ARG A 88 22.89 9.79 -5.89
N TYR A 89 23.04 9.60 -4.58
CA TYR A 89 22.78 8.31 -3.94
C TYR A 89 21.35 8.21 -3.42
N ILE A 90 20.67 9.33 -3.18
CA ILE A 90 19.32 9.35 -2.63
C ILE A 90 18.34 8.88 -3.71
N GLU A 91 17.81 7.67 -3.54
CA GLU A 91 16.83 7.03 -4.43
C GLU A 91 15.42 7.09 -3.81
N ASP A 92 15.31 7.14 -2.48
CA ASP A 92 14.06 7.21 -1.72
C ASP A 92 14.10 8.36 -0.71
N LEU A 93 13.18 9.32 -0.84
CA LEU A 93 13.03 10.47 0.06
C LEU A 93 11.67 10.42 0.75
N GLU A 94 11.68 10.30 2.07
CA GLU A 94 10.48 10.34 2.91
C GLU A 94 10.46 11.65 3.71
N LEU A 95 9.41 12.44 3.50
CA LEU A 95 9.14 13.72 4.16
C LEU A 95 8.02 13.52 5.16
N LEU A 96 8.30 13.71 6.45
CA LEU A 96 7.25 13.78 7.47
C LEU A 96 6.90 15.25 7.68
N LEU A 97 5.70 15.65 7.25
CA LEU A 97 5.18 16.99 7.39
C LEU A 97 4.34 17.09 8.66
N CYS A 98 4.34 18.28 9.27
CA CYS A 98 3.52 18.55 10.45
C CYS A 98 2.49 19.63 10.18
N ARG A 99 1.43 19.60 10.99
CA ARG A 99 0.22 20.44 10.87
C ARG A 99 0.47 21.94 10.82
N ASP A 100 1.53 22.43 11.44
CA ASP A 100 1.63 23.84 11.77
C ASP A 100 1.97 24.71 10.54
N ARG A 101 1.11 25.70 10.25
CA ARG A 101 1.19 26.54 9.03
C ARG A 101 2.56 27.20 8.88
N TYR A 102 3.19 27.59 10.00
CA TYR A 102 4.50 28.25 10.03
C TYR A 102 5.66 27.37 9.55
N GLN A 103 5.49 26.05 9.48
CA GLN A 103 6.55 25.15 9.03
C GLN A 103 6.63 25.03 7.51
N TRP A 104 5.56 25.36 6.78
CA TRP A 104 5.52 25.22 5.32
C TRP A 104 6.56 26.08 4.62
N ASP A 105 6.80 27.32 5.05
CA ASP A 105 7.84 28.15 4.46
C ASP A 105 9.24 27.55 4.60
N GLY A 106 9.51 26.94 5.76
CA GLY A 106 10.75 26.21 6.02
C GLY A 106 10.90 24.98 5.11
N TRP A 107 9.81 24.21 4.94
CA TRP A 107 9.78 23.06 4.05
C TRP A 107 9.94 23.44 2.58
N THR A 108 9.22 24.45 2.12
CA THR A 108 9.31 24.97 0.75
C THR A 108 10.74 25.41 0.43
N SER A 109 11.34 26.23 1.28
CA SER A 109 12.72 26.70 1.11
C SER A 109 13.75 25.55 1.15
N PHE A 110 13.46 24.51 1.92
CA PHE A 110 14.27 23.30 1.96
C PHE A 110 14.14 22.48 0.68
N LEU A 111 12.92 22.26 0.19
CA LEU A 111 12.65 21.50 -1.02
C LEU A 111 13.25 22.19 -2.24
N GLU A 112 13.06 23.51 -2.38
CA GLU A 112 13.66 24.34 -3.43
C GLU A 112 15.19 24.19 -3.47
N PHE A 113 15.85 24.03 -2.32
CA PHE A 113 17.28 23.81 -2.24
C PHE A 113 17.67 22.34 -2.51
N CYS A 114 17.05 21.39 -1.82
CA CYS A 114 17.51 20.01 -1.79
C CYS A 114 17.16 19.22 -3.05
N LEU A 115 15.95 19.41 -3.58
CA LEU A 115 15.44 18.61 -4.69
C LEU A 115 16.31 18.68 -5.96
N PRO A 116 16.86 19.84 -6.38
CA PRO A 116 17.79 19.92 -7.50
C PRO A 116 19.06 19.06 -7.34
N HIS A 117 19.49 18.77 -6.11
CA HIS A 117 20.64 17.90 -5.86
C HIS A 117 20.30 16.40 -5.95
N ILE A 118 19.02 16.02 -5.91
CA ILE A 118 18.55 14.64 -5.84
C ILE A 118 18.12 14.13 -7.21
N SER A 119 19.06 14.19 -8.17
CA SER A 119 18.84 13.84 -9.58
C SER A 119 18.47 12.37 -9.88
N LYS A 120 18.56 11.46 -8.89
CA LYS A 120 18.25 10.03 -9.05
C LYS A 120 17.06 9.57 -8.22
N LEU A 121 16.21 10.51 -7.77
CA LEU A 121 15.05 10.15 -6.98
C LEU A 121 14.17 9.16 -7.75
N GLN A 122 13.80 8.06 -7.09
CA GLN A 122 12.88 7.05 -7.60
C GLN A 122 11.57 7.08 -6.83
N THR A 123 11.65 7.25 -5.51
CA THR A 123 10.50 7.26 -4.60
C THR A 123 10.45 8.55 -3.82
N LEU A 124 9.29 9.20 -3.81
CA LEU A 124 8.98 10.30 -2.91
C LEU A 124 7.80 9.89 -2.03
N SER A 125 7.99 9.93 -0.72
CA SER A 125 6.95 9.68 0.27
C SER A 125 6.69 10.94 1.08
N VAL A 126 5.45 11.42 1.11
CA VAL A 126 5.02 12.57 1.89
C VAL A 126 4.00 12.09 2.91
N LYS A 127 4.28 12.30 4.19
CA LYS A 127 3.39 11.89 5.28
C LYS A 127 3.06 13.08 6.15
N ALA A 128 1.81 13.50 6.16
CA ALA A 128 1.35 14.49 7.11
C ALA A 128 0.95 13.78 8.41
N GLU A 129 1.58 14.14 9.52
CA GLU A 129 1.29 13.55 10.82
C GLU A 129 -0.06 14.08 11.35
N LEU A 130 -1.00 13.16 11.65
CA LEU A 130 -2.32 13.48 12.20
C LEU A 130 -2.33 13.68 13.72
N THR A 131 -1.20 13.54 14.41
CA THR A 131 -1.19 13.56 15.88
C THR A 131 -1.53 14.95 16.42
N GLY A 132 -2.51 15.01 17.33
CA GLY A 132 -2.42 15.96 18.46
C GLY A 132 -3.70 16.70 18.82
N PHE A 133 -4.52 17.13 17.88
CA PHE A 133 -5.73 17.88 18.20
C PHE A 133 -6.79 17.58 17.15
N LYS A 134 -7.85 16.87 17.56
CA LYS A 134 -9.15 17.06 16.93
C LYS A 134 -9.50 18.52 17.21
N SER A 135 -9.15 19.45 16.30
CA SER A 135 -9.96 20.66 16.25
C SER A 135 -11.38 20.17 15.99
N GLU A 136 -12.36 20.77 16.66
CA GLU A 136 -13.77 20.43 16.45
C GLU A 136 -14.17 20.60 14.96
N ASP A 137 -13.33 21.28 14.18
CA ASP A 137 -13.49 21.56 12.75
C ASP A 137 -12.75 20.60 11.80
N GLY A 138 -12.16 19.50 12.27
CA GLY A 138 -11.56 18.48 11.39
C GLY A 138 -10.48 19.02 10.44
N CYS A 139 -9.85 20.15 10.77
CA CYS A 139 -9.12 20.95 9.79
C CYS A 139 -8.00 20.14 9.11
N VAL A 140 -8.25 19.92 7.83
CA VAL A 140 -7.35 19.50 6.77
C VAL A 140 -5.99 20.20 6.85
N ILE A 141 -4.92 19.41 6.75
CA ILE A 141 -3.57 19.92 6.50
C ILE A 141 -3.42 20.12 4.99
N GLY A 142 -4.05 21.17 4.47
CA GLY A 142 -3.69 21.68 3.17
C GLY A 142 -2.35 22.43 3.26
N PRO A 143 -1.59 22.53 2.17
CA PRO A 143 -0.71 23.70 2.03
C PRO A 143 -1.54 24.96 2.33
N PRO A 144 -0.95 26.01 2.92
CA PRO A 144 -1.71 27.15 3.39
C PRO A 144 -2.57 27.71 2.23
N GLU A 145 -3.82 28.05 2.53
CA GLU A 145 -4.84 28.47 1.55
C GLU A 145 -4.45 29.73 0.76
N ASP A 146 -3.37 30.40 1.14
CA ASP A 146 -2.77 31.38 0.26
C ASP A 146 -2.17 30.64 -0.95
N ASN A 147 -2.79 30.83 -2.12
CA ASN A 147 -2.36 30.22 -3.39
C ASN A 147 -0.83 30.23 -3.61
N ASN A 148 -0.12 31.23 -3.05
CA ASN A 148 1.33 31.34 -3.07
C ASN A 148 2.08 30.15 -2.42
N GLY A 149 1.57 29.57 -1.34
CA GLY A 149 2.23 28.46 -0.64
C GLY A 149 2.21 27.17 -1.47
N VAL A 150 1.03 26.81 -1.97
CA VAL A 150 0.83 25.67 -2.88
C VAL A 150 1.69 25.82 -4.12
N ASP A 151 1.63 26.98 -4.78
CA ASP A 151 2.38 27.26 -6.00
C ASP A 151 3.90 27.13 -5.81
N ARG A 152 4.43 27.57 -4.67
CA ARG A 152 5.86 27.42 -4.37
C ARG A 152 6.25 25.98 -4.12
N ILE A 153 5.45 25.22 -3.39
CA ILE A 153 5.68 23.79 -3.17
C ILE A 153 5.61 23.05 -4.51
N MET A 154 4.58 23.32 -5.30
CA MET A 154 4.41 22.80 -6.65
C MET A 154 5.61 23.12 -7.54
N LYS A 155 6.11 24.34 -7.48
CA LYS A 155 7.31 24.76 -8.20
C LYS A 155 8.54 23.99 -7.74
N ALA A 156 8.71 23.76 -6.44
CA ALA A 156 9.83 22.99 -5.90
C ALA A 156 9.78 21.52 -6.36
N PHE A 157 8.60 20.91 -6.36
CA PHE A 157 8.44 19.52 -6.76
C PHE A 157 8.49 19.30 -8.27
N ARG A 158 8.05 20.27 -9.09
CA ARG A 158 7.90 20.16 -10.54
C ARG A 158 9.09 19.48 -11.23
N ASP A 159 10.30 19.98 -10.99
CA ASP A 159 11.51 19.47 -11.65
C ASP A 159 11.85 18.04 -11.18
N THR A 160 11.53 17.71 -9.94
CA THR A 160 11.76 16.36 -9.37
C THR A 160 10.79 15.33 -9.92
N LEU A 161 9.52 15.70 -10.05
CA LEU A 161 8.47 14.81 -10.54
C LEU A 161 8.66 14.48 -12.03
N GLN A 162 9.38 15.33 -12.76
CA GLN A 162 9.74 15.10 -14.16
C GLN A 162 11.02 14.27 -14.33
N LEU A 163 11.70 13.86 -13.26
CA LEU A 163 12.93 13.09 -13.37
C LEU A 163 12.67 11.74 -14.08
N PRO A 164 13.51 11.36 -15.06
CA PRO A 164 13.41 10.06 -15.72
C PRO A 164 13.59 8.87 -14.79
N SER A 165 14.14 9.06 -13.59
CA SER A 165 14.27 8.03 -12.55
C SER A 165 13.05 7.94 -11.64
N PHE A 166 12.17 8.95 -11.62
CA PHE A 166 11.04 9.00 -10.69
C PHE A 166 9.99 7.96 -11.07
N ARG A 167 9.56 7.15 -10.11
CA ARG A 167 8.71 5.96 -10.34
C ARG A 167 7.58 5.81 -9.34
N CYS A 168 7.78 6.24 -8.09
CA CYS A 168 6.83 6.00 -7.02
C CYS A 168 6.52 7.29 -6.25
N LEU A 169 5.24 7.61 -6.14
CA LEU A 169 4.73 8.68 -5.27
C LEU A 169 3.89 8.04 -4.17
N GLN A 170 4.20 8.37 -2.93
CA GLN A 170 3.43 7.92 -1.78
C GLN A 170 2.97 9.15 -1.00
N ALA A 171 1.68 9.23 -0.70
CA ALA A 171 1.14 10.29 0.12
C ALA A 171 0.22 9.75 1.20
N TYR A 172 0.46 10.21 2.42
CA TYR A 172 -0.30 9.84 3.60
C TYR A 172 -0.84 11.13 4.22
N HIS A 173 -2.16 11.28 4.21
CA HIS A 173 -2.90 12.45 4.65
C HIS A 173 -2.43 13.75 3.96
N PHE A 174 -2.09 13.65 2.67
CA PHE A 174 -1.58 14.75 1.86
C PHE A 174 -2.21 14.68 0.47
N ASP A 175 -2.82 15.79 0.02
CA ASP A 175 -3.43 15.88 -1.30
C ASP A 175 -2.35 15.90 -2.39
N ILE A 176 -2.36 14.89 -3.26
CA ILE A 176 -1.42 14.81 -4.38
C ILE A 176 -2.00 15.27 -5.71
N SER A 177 -3.29 15.58 -5.77
CA SER A 177 -4.01 15.86 -7.03
C SER A 177 -3.27 16.90 -7.89
N PRO A 178 -2.71 17.99 -7.32
CA PRO A 178 -1.91 18.95 -8.09
C PRO A 178 -0.64 18.39 -8.73
N PHE A 179 -0.05 17.34 -8.17
CA PHE A 179 1.27 16.81 -8.53
C PHE A 179 1.21 15.75 -9.63
N VAL A 180 0.09 15.03 -9.73
CA VAL A 180 -0.03 13.85 -10.60
C VAL A 180 0.28 14.19 -12.06
N SER A 181 -0.27 15.29 -12.59
CA SER A 181 -0.08 15.73 -13.98
C SER A 181 1.39 16.05 -14.35
N TYR A 182 2.28 16.26 -13.38
CA TYR A 182 3.70 16.52 -13.62
C TYR A 182 4.54 15.24 -13.69
N CYS A 183 3.99 14.09 -13.30
CA CYS A 183 4.75 12.86 -13.08
C CYS A 183 4.77 11.92 -14.31
N ARG A 184 5.41 12.34 -15.41
CA ARG A 184 5.42 11.59 -16.70
C ARG A 184 5.95 10.17 -16.64
N HIS A 185 6.79 9.87 -15.66
CA HIS A 185 7.44 8.57 -15.52
C HIS A 185 6.93 7.76 -14.31
N LEU A 186 5.86 8.23 -13.69
CA LEU A 186 5.23 7.58 -12.55
C LEU A 186 4.73 6.20 -12.95
N LYS A 187 5.03 5.22 -12.11
CA LYS A 187 4.57 3.84 -12.26
C LYS A 187 3.73 3.39 -11.08
N GLU A 188 3.98 3.96 -9.91
CA GLU A 188 3.35 3.53 -8.68
C GLU A 188 2.84 4.72 -7.87
N ILE A 189 1.58 4.63 -7.45
CA ILE A 189 0.97 5.57 -6.53
C ILE A 189 0.49 4.81 -5.30
N ARG A 190 0.81 5.35 -4.12
CA ARG A 190 0.27 4.88 -2.84
C ARG A 190 -0.36 6.04 -2.10
N LEU A 191 -1.68 5.98 -1.91
CA LEU A 191 -2.44 6.98 -1.19
C LEU A 191 -2.97 6.40 0.09
N SER A 192 -2.85 7.19 1.14
CA SER A 192 -3.53 6.99 2.41
C SER A 192 -4.19 8.31 2.80
N ILE A 193 -5.29 8.67 2.17
CA ILE A 193 -5.84 10.04 2.23
C ILE A 193 -7.26 10.00 2.83
N PRO A 194 -7.62 10.91 3.75
CA PRO A 194 -9.00 11.18 4.11
C PRO A 194 -9.78 11.67 2.87
N ALA A 195 -10.98 11.17 2.66
CA ALA A 195 -11.82 11.53 1.51
C ALA A 195 -12.00 13.06 1.35
N GLU A 196 -12.06 13.79 2.46
CA GLU A 196 -12.21 15.26 2.50
C GLU A 196 -11.05 16.05 1.88
N LEU A 197 -9.87 15.44 1.70
CA LEU A 197 -8.68 16.14 1.21
C LEU A 197 -8.61 16.28 -0.31
N ILE A 198 -9.57 15.70 -1.03
CA ILE A 198 -9.48 15.58 -2.47
C ILE A 198 -10.11 16.83 -3.07
N ALA A 199 -9.26 17.81 -3.34
CA ALA A 199 -9.67 19.00 -4.05
C ALA A 199 -9.75 18.70 -5.56
N LEU A 200 -10.89 19.04 -6.16
CA LEU A 200 -11.09 18.98 -7.60
C LEU A 200 -10.23 20.04 -8.29
N TYR A 201 -9.18 19.61 -8.98
CA TYR A 201 -8.40 20.47 -9.86
C TYR A 201 -8.72 20.14 -11.31
N ASP A 202 -9.44 21.03 -11.99
CA ASP A 202 -9.63 20.92 -13.44
C ASP A 202 -8.35 21.36 -14.14
N ASN A 203 -7.43 20.41 -14.34
CA ASN A 203 -6.25 20.59 -15.15
C ASN A 203 -6.46 19.85 -16.47
N SER A 204 -7.26 20.43 -17.36
CA SER A 204 -7.45 19.98 -18.75
C SER A 204 -6.20 20.11 -19.65
N ALA A 205 -5.00 19.99 -19.08
CA ALA A 205 -3.76 20.11 -19.81
C ALA A 205 -3.63 18.95 -20.81
N ASP A 206 -3.30 19.29 -22.06
CA ASP A 206 -3.05 18.42 -23.22
C ASP A 206 -1.75 17.60 -23.05
N SER A 207 -1.59 16.95 -21.90
CA SER A 207 -0.42 16.13 -21.57
C SER A 207 -0.59 14.69 -22.00
N ASP A 208 0.51 14.07 -22.42
CA ASP A 208 0.56 12.63 -22.68
C ASP A 208 0.03 11.83 -21.48
N PRO A 209 -0.77 10.78 -21.71
CA PRO A 209 -1.36 10.00 -20.62
C PRO A 209 -0.29 9.33 -19.77
N ILE A 210 -0.47 9.36 -18.46
CA ILE A 210 0.39 8.67 -17.49
C ILE A 210 -0.09 7.23 -17.35
N PHE A 211 0.81 6.26 -17.53
CA PHE A 211 0.46 4.84 -17.40
C PHE A 211 0.96 4.27 -16.07
N LEU A 212 0.05 3.98 -15.15
CA LEU A 212 0.38 3.35 -13.88
C LEU A 212 0.54 1.83 -14.02
N GLU A 213 1.51 1.27 -13.30
CA GLU A 213 1.71 -0.17 -13.12
C GLU A 213 1.20 -0.64 -11.75
N ALA A 214 1.17 0.23 -10.74
CA ALA A 214 0.68 -0.10 -9.41
C ALA A 214 -0.08 1.07 -8.76
N LEU A 215 -1.20 0.75 -8.11
CA LEU A 215 -2.05 1.68 -7.40
C LEU A 215 -2.43 1.07 -6.06
N ARG A 216 -2.15 1.80 -4.97
CA ARG A 216 -2.63 1.47 -3.64
C ARG A 216 -3.40 2.64 -3.07
N LEU A 217 -4.63 2.39 -2.65
CA LEU A 217 -5.54 3.35 -2.04
C LEU A 217 -5.89 2.86 -0.65
N GLU A 218 -5.67 3.70 0.36
CA GLU A 218 -5.99 3.45 1.76
C GLU A 218 -6.85 4.62 2.25
N ILE A 219 -8.16 4.46 2.23
CA ILE A 219 -9.09 5.54 2.59
C ILE A 219 -9.28 5.48 4.09
N SER A 220 -8.90 6.52 4.82
CA SER A 220 -8.76 6.45 6.29
C SER A 220 -9.88 7.08 7.10
N ASP A 221 -10.94 7.60 6.47
CA ASP A 221 -11.91 8.48 7.15
C ASP A 221 -13.38 8.18 6.83
N ASP A 222 -14.26 8.55 7.76
CA ASP A 222 -15.70 8.25 7.80
C ASP A 222 -16.56 9.29 7.07
N SER A 223 -15.92 10.20 6.32
CA SER A 223 -16.56 11.35 5.71
C SER A 223 -17.42 10.96 4.49
N LYS A 224 -18.60 11.59 4.41
CA LYS A 224 -19.80 11.15 3.68
C LYS A 224 -19.84 11.31 2.15
N SER A 225 -18.78 11.67 1.44
CA SER A 225 -18.97 12.10 0.03
C SER A 225 -17.74 12.01 -0.88
N SER A 226 -17.17 10.83 -1.08
CA SER A 226 -16.07 10.68 -2.04
C SER A 226 -16.39 9.64 -3.10
N ASP A 227 -17.54 9.78 -3.74
CA ASP A 227 -18.00 8.84 -4.77
C ASP A 227 -17.08 8.83 -6.02
N ASP A 228 -16.19 9.83 -6.17
CA ASP A 228 -15.42 10.04 -7.40
C ASP A 228 -13.90 10.19 -7.18
N ILE A 229 -13.32 9.75 -6.05
CA ILE A 229 -11.88 9.93 -5.74
C ILE A 229 -10.98 9.59 -6.93
N ILE A 230 -11.20 8.44 -7.53
CA ILE A 230 -10.32 7.89 -8.55
C ILE A 230 -10.56 8.59 -9.87
N GLN A 231 -11.82 8.90 -10.17
CA GLN A 231 -12.18 9.69 -11.33
C GLN A 231 -11.56 11.10 -11.26
N ASP A 232 -11.62 11.72 -10.08
CA ASP A 232 -11.15 13.07 -9.82
C ASP A 232 -9.63 13.19 -9.77
N ILE A 233 -8.95 12.26 -9.09
CA ILE A 233 -7.50 12.30 -8.93
C ILE A 233 -6.79 11.78 -10.18
N PHE A 234 -7.32 10.72 -10.81
CA PHE A 234 -6.59 10.01 -11.86
C PHE A 234 -7.14 10.30 -13.25
N LEU A 235 -8.41 10.00 -13.50
CA LEU A 235 -8.96 10.09 -14.85
C LEU A 235 -8.98 11.53 -15.36
N ASN A 236 -9.38 12.48 -14.51
CA ASN A 236 -9.38 13.90 -14.84
C ASN A 236 -7.97 14.50 -14.98
N GLN A 237 -6.93 13.84 -14.43
CA GLN A 237 -5.52 14.28 -14.56
C GLN A 237 -4.77 13.57 -15.70
N GLY A 238 -5.47 12.86 -16.59
CA GLY A 238 -4.86 12.14 -17.70
C GLY A 238 -4.06 10.89 -17.28
N VAL A 239 -4.38 10.31 -16.13
CA VAL A 239 -3.82 9.03 -15.71
C VAL A 239 -4.68 7.90 -16.28
N SER A 240 -4.06 7.01 -17.05
CA SER A 240 -4.69 5.78 -17.52
C SER A 240 -4.29 4.59 -16.65
N LEU A 241 -5.30 3.80 -16.30
CA LEU A 241 -5.19 2.55 -15.54
C LEU A 241 -5.11 1.32 -16.47
N ALA A 242 -5.18 1.50 -17.78
CA ALA A 242 -5.12 0.40 -18.77
C ALA A 242 -3.83 -0.45 -18.76
N LYS A 243 -2.79 -0.04 -18.03
CA LYS A 243 -1.55 -0.82 -17.82
C LYS A 243 -1.34 -1.25 -16.37
N LEU A 244 -2.36 -1.07 -15.53
CA LEU A 244 -2.28 -1.36 -14.11
C LEU A 244 -2.11 -2.86 -13.91
N LYS A 245 -1.05 -3.24 -13.18
CA LYS A 245 -0.75 -4.63 -12.83
C LYS A 245 -1.07 -4.97 -11.40
N ARG A 246 -1.08 -3.95 -10.52
CA ARG A 246 -1.31 -4.14 -9.09
C ARG A 246 -2.30 -3.10 -8.61
N LEU A 247 -3.42 -3.57 -8.07
CA LEU A 247 -4.41 -2.73 -7.41
C LEU A 247 -4.54 -3.19 -5.96
N SER A 248 -4.40 -2.27 -5.02
CA SER A 248 -4.70 -2.49 -3.60
C SER A 248 -5.70 -1.43 -3.16
N ARG A 249 -6.94 -1.81 -2.85
CA ARG A 249 -7.93 -0.91 -2.25
C ARG A 249 -8.18 -1.35 -0.81
N ILE A 250 -7.84 -0.47 0.12
CA ILE A 250 -7.97 -0.67 1.55
C ILE A 250 -8.92 0.40 2.10
N ASP A 251 -10.11 -0.06 2.45
CA ASP A 251 -11.11 0.67 3.17
C ASP A 251 -11.32 -0.02 4.53
N PRO A 252 -10.73 0.52 5.61
CA PRO A 252 -10.92 0.03 6.97
C PRO A 252 -12.33 0.34 7.53
N GLY A 253 -13.22 0.96 6.73
CA GLY A 253 -14.51 1.53 7.11
C GLY A 253 -15.28 0.75 8.17
N TRP A 254 -15.56 1.42 9.29
CA TRP A 254 -16.41 0.94 10.38
C TRP A 254 -17.87 1.40 10.22
N TYR A 255 -18.13 2.32 9.29
CA TYR A 255 -19.39 3.03 9.15
C TYR A 255 -20.10 2.66 7.83
N ASP A 256 -21.24 3.30 7.54
CA ASP A 256 -22.19 2.86 6.50
C ASP A 256 -21.51 2.53 5.16
N PRO A 257 -21.96 1.45 4.48
CA PRO A 257 -21.42 1.07 3.19
C PRO A 257 -21.78 2.15 2.15
N TYR A 258 -20.76 2.78 1.58
CA TYR A 258 -20.90 3.68 0.43
C TYR A 258 -20.81 2.87 -0.85
N PRO A 259 -21.44 3.31 -1.96
CA PRO A 259 -21.42 2.62 -3.25
C PRO A 259 -20.05 2.72 -3.92
N ILE A 260 -19.07 2.04 -3.35
CA ILE A 260 -17.67 2.03 -3.77
C ILE A 260 -17.48 1.07 -4.94
N MET A 261 -18.38 0.09 -5.09
CA MET A 261 -18.24 -0.95 -6.09
C MET A 261 -18.37 -0.47 -7.53
N ASP A 262 -19.13 0.59 -7.83
CA ASP A 262 -19.21 1.10 -9.21
C ASP A 262 -17.84 1.65 -9.66
N GLU A 263 -17.23 2.51 -8.85
CA GLU A 263 -15.89 3.05 -9.10
C GLU A 263 -14.84 1.93 -9.20
N LEU A 264 -14.90 0.92 -8.32
CA LEU A 264 -14.01 -0.23 -8.41
C LEU A 264 -14.25 -1.03 -9.70
N CYS A 265 -15.51 -1.25 -10.10
CA CYS A 265 -15.84 -1.96 -11.34
C CYS A 265 -15.27 -1.22 -12.55
N ASP A 266 -15.42 0.10 -12.61
CA ASP A 266 -14.91 0.90 -13.72
C ASP A 266 -13.37 0.80 -13.83
N ILE A 267 -12.65 0.79 -12.70
CA ILE A 267 -11.19 0.52 -12.70
C ILE A 267 -10.88 -0.87 -13.20
N LEU A 268 -11.59 -1.88 -12.69
CA LEU A 268 -11.35 -3.28 -13.05
C LEU A 268 -11.61 -3.50 -14.55
N GLU A 269 -12.66 -2.89 -15.11
CA GLU A 269 -12.92 -2.89 -16.56
C GLU A 269 -11.77 -2.24 -17.35
N GLU A 270 -11.24 -1.10 -16.89
CA GLU A 270 -10.12 -0.44 -17.57
C GLU A 270 -8.84 -1.29 -17.55
N CYS A 271 -8.57 -2.00 -16.45
CA CYS A 271 -7.32 -2.76 -16.27
C CYS A 271 -7.46 -4.29 -16.42
N GLN A 272 -8.59 -4.78 -16.92
CA GLN A 272 -8.94 -6.21 -16.91
C GLN A 272 -7.88 -7.12 -17.57
N GLU A 273 -7.24 -6.64 -18.64
CA GLU A 273 -6.25 -7.40 -19.41
C GLU A 273 -4.86 -7.42 -18.76
N THR A 274 -4.56 -6.47 -17.86
CA THR A 274 -3.21 -6.26 -17.31
C THR A 274 -3.09 -6.54 -15.83
N LEU A 275 -4.19 -6.59 -15.09
CA LEU A 275 -4.19 -6.74 -13.64
C LEU A 275 -3.65 -8.13 -13.24
N GLU A 276 -2.51 -8.17 -12.56
CA GLU A 276 -1.86 -9.39 -12.08
C GLU A 276 -2.08 -9.61 -10.57
N PHE A 277 -2.29 -8.54 -9.81
CA PHE A 277 -2.46 -8.55 -8.36
C PHE A 277 -3.62 -7.64 -7.95
N LEU A 278 -4.57 -8.18 -7.19
CA LEU A 278 -5.71 -7.45 -6.64
C LEU A 278 -5.76 -7.68 -5.13
N GLU A 279 -5.70 -6.62 -4.34
CA GLU A 279 -5.93 -6.63 -2.88
C GLU A 279 -7.13 -5.77 -2.55
N LEU A 280 -8.14 -6.38 -1.95
CA LEU A 280 -9.38 -5.73 -1.54
C LEU A 280 -9.56 -5.91 -0.06
N LYS A 281 -9.51 -4.82 0.69
CA LYS A 281 -9.99 -4.74 2.06
C LYS A 281 -11.15 -3.78 2.06
N VAL A 282 -12.32 -4.25 1.68
CA VAL A 282 -13.53 -3.43 1.56
C VAL A 282 -14.70 -4.19 2.16
N ARG A 283 -15.70 -3.44 2.59
CA ARG A 283 -17.00 -3.98 2.97
C ARG A 283 -17.90 -3.96 1.72
N ILE A 284 -18.55 -5.08 1.42
CA ILE A 284 -19.40 -5.22 0.23
C ILE A 284 -20.82 -5.54 0.69
N THR A 285 -21.80 -4.76 0.22
CA THR A 285 -23.24 -4.98 0.43
C THR A 285 -23.84 -5.89 -0.63
N ASP A 286 -25.09 -6.32 -0.43
CA ASP A 286 -25.80 -7.15 -1.43
C ASP A 286 -26.03 -6.40 -2.74
N GLU A 287 -26.37 -5.10 -2.68
CA GLU A 287 -26.56 -4.27 -3.87
C GLU A 287 -25.26 -4.14 -4.67
N GLU A 288 -24.16 -3.84 -3.97
CA GLU A 288 -22.81 -3.75 -4.55
C GLU A 288 -22.33 -5.07 -5.15
N LEU A 289 -22.69 -6.19 -4.51
CA LEU A 289 -22.40 -7.51 -5.00
C LEU A 289 -23.20 -7.83 -6.28
N ASP A 290 -24.46 -7.42 -6.33
CA ASP A 290 -25.29 -7.54 -7.53
C ASP A 290 -24.73 -6.68 -8.67
N THR A 291 -24.24 -5.47 -8.38
CA THR A 291 -23.51 -4.64 -9.36
C THR A 291 -22.32 -5.39 -9.93
N LEU A 292 -21.48 -5.98 -9.07
CA LEU A 292 -20.32 -6.75 -9.52
C LEU A 292 -20.71 -7.93 -10.43
N LYS A 293 -21.76 -8.66 -10.07
CA LYS A 293 -22.30 -9.78 -10.87
C LYS A 293 -22.88 -9.31 -12.20
N GLN A 294 -23.55 -8.16 -12.23
CA GLN A 294 -24.19 -7.60 -13.42
C GLN A 294 -23.16 -7.13 -14.45
N ARG A 295 -22.04 -6.54 -14.00
CA ARG A 295 -20.97 -6.01 -14.84
C ARG A 295 -20.19 -7.11 -15.58
N LYS A 296 -20.19 -8.35 -15.07
CA LYS A 296 -19.55 -9.52 -15.69
C LYS A 296 -18.07 -9.27 -16.06
N ILE A 297 -17.33 -8.67 -15.13
CA ILE A 297 -15.93 -8.35 -15.31
C ILE A 297 -15.11 -9.65 -15.27
N GLU A 298 -14.20 -9.83 -16.21
CA GLU A 298 -13.29 -10.99 -16.26
C GLU A 298 -11.84 -10.51 -16.13
N LEU A 299 -11.05 -11.14 -15.26
CA LEU A 299 -9.65 -10.74 -15.01
C LEU A 299 -8.66 -11.84 -15.46
N PRO A 300 -8.47 -12.08 -16.77
CA PRO A 300 -7.70 -13.21 -17.29
C PRO A 300 -6.22 -13.20 -16.87
N SER A 301 -5.65 -12.01 -16.63
CA SER A 301 -4.26 -11.85 -16.21
C SER A 301 -4.03 -11.99 -14.71
N LEU A 302 -5.09 -12.07 -13.90
CA LEU A 302 -4.98 -12.08 -12.45
C LEU A 302 -4.22 -13.32 -11.99
N ARG A 303 -3.25 -13.12 -11.10
CA ARG A 303 -2.41 -14.19 -10.53
C ARG A 303 -2.61 -14.33 -9.04
N VAL A 304 -2.83 -13.20 -8.38
CA VAL A 304 -2.90 -13.07 -6.93
C VAL A 304 -4.13 -12.25 -6.58
N LEU A 305 -5.07 -12.87 -5.86
CA LEU A 305 -6.22 -12.19 -5.27
C LEU A 305 -6.09 -12.20 -3.75
N HIS A 306 -6.07 -11.04 -3.12
CA HIS A 306 -6.02 -10.84 -1.68
C HIS A 306 -7.35 -10.22 -1.23
N VAL A 307 -8.18 -10.96 -0.50
CA VAL A 307 -9.46 -10.44 0.00
C VAL A 307 -9.39 -10.37 1.51
N HIS A 308 -9.62 -9.18 2.06
CA HIS A 308 -9.67 -8.94 3.48
C HIS A 308 -11.12 -8.71 3.88
N LEU A 309 -11.75 -9.73 4.45
CA LEU A 309 -13.12 -9.62 4.95
C LEU A 309 -13.07 -9.08 6.38
N CYS A 310 -13.69 -7.92 6.57
CA CYS A 310 -13.84 -7.29 7.89
C CYS A 310 -15.24 -7.61 8.44
N CYS A 311 -15.34 -8.58 9.36
CA CYS A 311 -16.60 -8.88 10.05
C CYS A 311 -16.74 -7.92 11.26
N GLY A 312 -17.41 -6.79 11.07
CA GLY A 312 -17.62 -5.79 12.13
C GLY A 312 -18.65 -6.23 13.19
N PRO A 313 -18.47 -5.89 14.47
CA PRO A 313 -19.35 -6.34 15.57
C PRO A 313 -20.76 -5.71 15.56
N PHE A 314 -20.97 -4.65 14.78
CA PHE A 314 -22.19 -3.84 14.84
C PHE A 314 -23.14 -4.06 13.67
N ILE A 315 -22.80 -4.91 12.69
CA ILE A 315 -23.55 -4.94 11.44
C ILE A 315 -23.87 -6.36 11.01
N TRP A 316 -25.18 -6.58 10.87
CA TRP A 316 -25.85 -7.83 10.56
C TRP A 316 -25.77 -8.17 9.06
N THR A 317 -24.60 -8.12 8.44
CA THR A 317 -24.47 -8.77 7.14
C THR A 317 -24.62 -10.28 7.38
N SER A 318 -25.58 -10.90 6.70
CA SER A 318 -25.77 -12.33 6.82
C SER A 318 -24.49 -13.04 6.31
N PRO A 319 -24.09 -14.20 6.85
CA PRO A 319 -22.96 -14.97 6.34
C PRO A 319 -23.14 -15.38 4.87
N GLU A 320 -24.39 -15.48 4.42
CA GLU A 320 -24.70 -15.71 3.02
C GLU A 320 -24.11 -14.59 2.16
N ASN A 321 -24.09 -13.34 2.64
CA ASN A 321 -23.49 -12.22 1.92
C ASN A 321 -21.98 -12.40 1.77
N GLU A 322 -21.27 -12.79 2.83
CA GLU A 322 -19.81 -13.02 2.77
C GLU A 322 -19.45 -14.16 1.83
N ALA A 323 -20.22 -15.25 1.87
CA ALA A 323 -20.07 -16.36 0.94
C ALA A 323 -20.35 -15.92 -0.50
N ASN A 324 -21.43 -15.18 -0.73
CA ASN A 324 -21.77 -14.65 -2.05
C ASN A 324 -20.70 -13.68 -2.56
N VAL A 325 -20.09 -12.87 -1.68
CA VAL A 325 -18.97 -11.97 -2.00
C VAL A 325 -17.77 -12.76 -2.47
N ILE A 326 -17.34 -13.75 -1.69
CA ILE A 326 -16.22 -14.59 -2.10
C ILE A 326 -16.54 -15.30 -3.41
N THR A 327 -17.72 -15.90 -3.56
CA THR A 327 -18.12 -16.57 -4.80
C THR A 327 -18.08 -15.62 -5.98
N ALA A 328 -18.61 -14.40 -5.88
CA ALA A 328 -18.57 -13.42 -6.96
C ALA A 328 -17.14 -12.95 -7.28
N LEU A 329 -16.32 -12.65 -6.25
CA LEU A 329 -14.91 -12.28 -6.43
C LEU A 329 -14.11 -13.42 -7.04
N THR A 330 -14.48 -14.66 -6.70
CA THR A 330 -13.87 -15.85 -7.25
C THR A 330 -14.31 -16.06 -8.70
N ASP A 331 -15.57 -15.79 -9.03
CA ASP A 331 -16.09 -15.83 -10.40
C ASP A 331 -15.39 -14.80 -11.32
N LEU A 332 -14.95 -13.64 -10.80
CA LEU A 332 -14.06 -12.72 -11.54
C LEU A 332 -12.76 -13.39 -12.01
N CYS A 333 -12.32 -14.40 -11.28
CA CYS A 333 -11.09 -15.15 -11.53
C CYS A 333 -11.33 -16.39 -12.41
N CYS A 334 -12.58 -16.75 -12.72
CA CYS A 334 -12.98 -18.04 -13.32
C CYS A 334 -13.08 -18.03 -14.85
N SER A 335 -12.42 -17.12 -15.56
CA SER A 335 -12.40 -17.19 -17.03
C SER A 335 -11.75 -18.50 -17.50
N ASN A 336 -12.21 -19.04 -18.64
CA ASN A 336 -11.68 -20.31 -19.19
C ASN A 336 -10.14 -20.27 -19.41
N ASP A 337 -9.56 -19.06 -19.47
CA ASP A 337 -8.13 -18.80 -19.66
C ASP A 337 -7.44 -18.28 -18.38
N SER A 338 -8.04 -18.46 -17.20
CA SER A 338 -7.55 -17.84 -15.97
C SER A 338 -6.14 -18.28 -15.59
N ARG A 339 -5.28 -17.29 -15.31
CA ARG A 339 -3.90 -17.50 -14.83
C ARG A 339 -3.77 -17.45 -13.31
N THR A 340 -4.91 -17.41 -12.61
CA THR A 340 -4.98 -17.26 -11.16
C THR A 340 -4.26 -18.41 -10.47
N SER A 341 -3.18 -18.10 -9.79
CA SER A 341 -2.30 -19.10 -9.17
C SER A 341 -2.32 -19.03 -7.64
N GLN A 342 -2.85 -17.95 -7.07
CA GLN A 342 -2.84 -17.72 -5.64
C GLN A 342 -4.06 -16.89 -5.25
N LEU A 343 -4.79 -17.35 -4.22
CA LEU A 343 -5.83 -16.58 -3.54
C LEU A 343 -5.47 -16.61 -2.06
N GLU A 344 -5.31 -15.42 -1.50
CA GLU A 344 -5.13 -15.22 -0.06
C GLU A 344 -6.39 -14.52 0.46
N CYS A 345 -7.12 -15.18 1.35
CA CYS A 345 -8.24 -14.58 2.06
C CYS A 345 -7.78 -14.28 3.49
N LEU A 346 -7.69 -13.00 3.85
CA LEU A 346 -7.52 -12.60 5.25
C LEU A 346 -8.92 -12.36 5.84
N MET A 347 -9.32 -13.15 6.83
CA MET A 347 -10.56 -12.89 7.56
C MET A 347 -10.25 -12.27 8.90
N LEU A 348 -10.57 -10.99 9.03
CA LEU A 348 -10.51 -10.28 10.30
C LEU A 348 -11.88 -10.41 10.98
N MET A 349 -12.02 -11.40 11.85
CA MET A 349 -13.25 -11.59 12.62
C MET A 349 -13.25 -10.81 13.93
N ALA A 350 -14.35 -10.14 14.24
CA ALA A 350 -14.61 -9.62 15.59
C ALA A 350 -14.90 -10.76 16.60
N GLU A 351 -14.65 -10.50 17.88
CA GLU A 351 -14.86 -11.47 18.96
C GLU A 351 -16.35 -11.88 19.06
N ASN A 352 -16.63 -13.21 19.02
CA ASN A 352 -17.90 -13.91 19.32
C ASN A 352 -18.76 -14.52 18.18
N VAL A 353 -18.25 -14.76 16.98
CA VAL A 353 -19.10 -15.27 15.88
C VAL A 353 -18.85 -16.76 15.53
N ASN A 354 -19.35 -17.67 16.38
CA ASN A 354 -19.18 -19.13 16.19
C ASN A 354 -19.93 -19.72 14.97
N TRP A 355 -21.01 -19.09 14.50
CA TRP A 355 -21.90 -19.64 13.46
C TRP A 355 -21.47 -19.28 12.02
N GLN A 356 -20.60 -18.27 11.84
CA GLN A 356 -20.01 -17.92 10.55
C GLN A 356 -19.01 -19.01 10.06
N CYS A 357 -18.41 -19.77 10.96
CA CYS A 357 -17.35 -20.73 10.65
C CYS A 357 -17.78 -21.86 9.71
N GLU A 358 -19.00 -22.37 9.88
CA GLU A 358 -19.52 -23.49 9.08
C GLU A 358 -19.74 -23.05 7.63
N HIS A 359 -20.30 -21.85 7.42
CA HIS A 359 -20.50 -21.27 6.10
C HIS A 359 -19.17 -21.01 5.38
N ILE A 360 -18.20 -20.39 6.08
CA ILE A 360 -16.85 -20.17 5.53
C ILE A 360 -16.17 -21.49 5.21
N GLY A 361 -16.28 -22.50 6.09
CA GLY A 361 -15.76 -23.84 5.85
C GLY A 361 -16.35 -24.50 4.62
N ASN A 362 -17.68 -24.44 4.47
CA ASN A 362 -18.38 -24.99 3.31
C ASN A 362 -17.99 -24.30 2.02
N LEU A 363 -17.88 -22.97 2.04
CA LEU A 363 -17.41 -22.18 0.91
C LEU A 363 -15.97 -22.52 0.52
N ILE A 364 -15.07 -22.67 1.51
CA ILE A 364 -13.71 -23.15 1.25
C ILE A 364 -13.79 -24.49 0.54
N VAL A 365 -14.54 -25.45 1.09
CA VAL A 365 -14.71 -26.78 0.49
C VAL A 365 -15.26 -26.68 -0.94
N GLU A 366 -16.22 -25.79 -1.21
CA GLU A 366 -16.76 -25.54 -2.54
C GLU A 366 -15.68 -25.04 -3.50
N ILE A 367 -14.89 -24.03 -3.10
CA ILE A 367 -13.75 -23.52 -3.87
C ILE A 367 -12.69 -24.62 -4.10
N LEU A 368 -12.41 -25.46 -3.09
CA LEU A 368 -11.45 -26.56 -3.23
C LEU A 368 -11.96 -27.67 -4.14
N SER A 369 -13.27 -27.89 -4.16
CA SER A 369 -13.92 -28.96 -4.90
C SER A 369 -14.12 -28.60 -6.38
N ASP A 370 -14.27 -27.30 -6.69
CA ASP A 370 -14.45 -26.82 -8.05
C ASP A 370 -13.12 -26.69 -8.83
N ARG A 371 -12.53 -27.85 -9.14
CA ARG A 371 -11.30 -27.94 -9.93
C ARG A 371 -11.44 -27.45 -11.37
N VAL A 372 -12.67 -27.41 -11.89
CA VAL A 372 -12.92 -26.95 -13.26
C VAL A 372 -12.72 -25.44 -13.33
N ARG A 373 -13.14 -24.71 -12.29
CA ARG A 373 -12.96 -23.25 -12.21
C ARG A 373 -11.53 -22.81 -11.87
N PHE A 374 -10.75 -23.62 -11.12
CA PHE A 374 -9.40 -23.22 -10.65
C PHE A 374 -8.27 -24.16 -11.05
N PRO A 375 -8.02 -24.39 -12.36
CA PRO A 375 -7.02 -25.37 -12.81
C PRO A 375 -5.57 -25.00 -12.44
N ASN A 376 -5.26 -23.71 -12.27
CA ASN A 376 -3.91 -23.19 -12.08
C ASN A 376 -3.57 -22.83 -10.62
N PHE A 377 -4.47 -23.14 -9.69
CA PHE A 377 -4.38 -22.70 -8.32
C PHE A 377 -3.28 -23.43 -7.53
N LYS A 378 -2.33 -22.68 -6.97
CA LYS A 378 -1.13 -23.21 -6.29
C LYS A 378 -1.13 -22.97 -4.80
N LYS A 379 -1.75 -21.88 -4.34
CA LYS A 379 -1.72 -21.50 -2.93
C LYS A 379 -3.03 -20.87 -2.48
N LEU A 380 -3.58 -21.42 -1.40
CA LEU A 380 -4.69 -20.86 -0.64
C LEU A 380 -4.17 -20.43 0.73
N SER A 381 -4.21 -19.14 1.06
CA SER A 381 -3.87 -18.67 2.41
C SER A 381 -5.11 -18.14 3.12
N TRP A 382 -5.39 -18.64 4.31
CA TRP A 382 -6.41 -18.10 5.21
C TRP A 382 -5.73 -17.59 6.47
N ASP A 383 -6.10 -16.41 6.93
CA ASP A 383 -5.62 -15.89 8.21
C ASP A 383 -6.81 -15.43 9.04
N PHE A 384 -6.97 -16.03 10.22
CA PHE A 384 -8.14 -15.90 11.08
C PHE A 384 -7.90 -14.97 12.29
N GLY A 385 -6.77 -14.27 12.36
CA GLY A 385 -6.48 -13.21 13.34
C GLY A 385 -6.33 -13.65 14.82
N CYS A 386 -7.29 -14.41 15.39
CA CYS A 386 -7.31 -14.69 16.84
C CYS A 386 -8.14 -15.90 17.33
N HIS A 387 -8.91 -16.62 16.49
CA HIS A 387 -9.80 -17.68 16.98
C HIS A 387 -9.30 -19.13 16.75
N LEU A 388 -8.67 -19.71 17.78
CA LEU A 388 -8.15 -21.09 17.75
C LEU A 388 -9.25 -22.16 17.67
N SER A 389 -10.43 -21.91 18.27
CA SER A 389 -11.60 -22.81 18.19
C SER A 389 -12.13 -22.89 16.75
N LEU A 390 -12.14 -21.76 16.05
CA LEU A 390 -12.64 -21.65 14.69
C LEU A 390 -11.77 -22.43 13.72
N ALA A 391 -10.46 -22.24 13.81
CA ALA A 391 -9.53 -23.00 13.00
C ALA A 391 -9.63 -24.51 13.25
N ARG A 392 -9.93 -24.94 14.48
CA ARG A 392 -10.19 -26.36 14.78
C ARG A 392 -11.47 -26.88 14.14
N SER A 393 -12.57 -26.12 14.18
CA SER A 393 -13.81 -26.51 13.51
C SER A 393 -13.65 -26.58 11.99
N LEU A 394 -12.90 -25.65 11.42
CA LEU A 394 -12.66 -25.55 9.98
C LEU A 394 -11.71 -26.64 9.50
N VAL A 395 -10.67 -26.97 10.28
CA VAL A 395 -9.89 -28.20 10.13
C VAL A 395 -10.77 -29.44 10.34
N GLY A 396 -11.74 -29.43 11.25
CA GLY A 396 -12.70 -30.53 11.37
C GLY A 396 -13.48 -30.75 10.07
N LEU A 397 -14.11 -29.70 9.54
CA LEU A 397 -14.93 -29.72 8.33
C LEU A 397 -14.13 -30.13 7.08
N ILE A 398 -12.94 -29.55 6.89
CA ILE A 398 -12.09 -29.89 5.72
C ILE A 398 -11.57 -31.32 5.80
N PHE A 399 -11.36 -31.85 7.02
CA PHE A 399 -10.72 -33.15 7.23
C PHE A 399 -11.70 -34.28 7.56
N THR A 400 -13.01 -34.01 7.68
CA THR A 400 -14.03 -35.06 7.84
C THR A 400 -14.34 -35.81 6.56
N ASP A 401 -14.02 -35.25 5.39
CA ASP A 401 -14.20 -35.90 4.11
C ASP A 401 -12.90 -36.62 3.71
N GLU A 402 -12.85 -37.94 3.95
CA GLU A 402 -11.65 -38.77 3.79
C GLU A 402 -11.14 -38.83 2.34
N ASP A 403 -11.95 -38.41 1.37
CA ASP A 403 -11.65 -38.51 -0.07
C ASP A 403 -11.12 -37.21 -0.69
N VAL A 404 -10.97 -36.13 0.09
CA VAL A 404 -10.49 -34.83 -0.44
C VAL A 404 -8.97 -34.85 -0.61
N THR A 405 -8.50 -34.85 -1.87
CA THR A 405 -7.10 -34.60 -2.20
C THR A 405 -6.90 -33.11 -2.45
N ILE A 406 -6.00 -32.47 -1.70
CA ILE A 406 -5.64 -31.06 -1.87
C ILE A 406 -4.42 -30.97 -2.80
N PRO A 407 -4.56 -30.45 -4.04
CA PRO A 407 -3.46 -30.38 -5.01
C PRO A 407 -2.61 -29.11 -4.87
N PHE A 408 -2.93 -28.21 -3.94
CA PHE A 408 -2.24 -26.94 -3.71
C PHE A 408 -1.73 -26.81 -2.27
N GLU A 409 -0.86 -25.82 -2.05
CA GLU A 409 -0.44 -25.45 -0.71
C GLU A 409 -1.58 -24.72 0.00
N MET A 410 -2.05 -25.24 1.13
CA MET A 410 -3.00 -24.55 1.99
C MET A 410 -2.26 -24.03 3.22
N VAL A 411 -2.33 -22.73 3.46
CA VAL A 411 -1.74 -22.07 4.63
C VAL A 411 -2.86 -21.51 5.49
N ILE A 412 -3.08 -22.08 6.67
CA ILE A 412 -4.01 -21.55 7.67
C ILE A 412 -3.19 -20.88 8.77
N LYS A 413 -3.29 -19.55 8.87
CA LYS A 413 -2.72 -18.75 9.95
C LYS A 413 -3.79 -18.47 10.99
N ILE A 414 -3.42 -18.66 12.25
CA ILE A 414 -4.30 -18.52 13.41
C ILE A 414 -3.59 -17.57 14.37
N GLY A 415 -3.86 -16.28 14.19
CA GLY A 415 -3.21 -15.20 14.91
C GLY A 415 -1.69 -15.19 14.79
N VAL A 416 -1.03 -14.54 15.75
CA VAL A 416 0.41 -14.25 15.67
C VAL A 416 1.30 -15.49 15.87
N THR A 417 0.74 -16.61 16.34
CA THR A 417 1.53 -17.71 16.92
C THR A 417 1.37 -19.06 16.21
N TRP A 418 0.33 -19.30 15.42
CA TRP A 418 0.08 -20.61 14.81
C TRP A 418 -0.07 -20.52 13.30
N CYS A 419 0.75 -21.28 12.57
CA CYS A 419 0.67 -21.42 11.12
C CYS A 419 0.64 -22.91 10.78
N VAL A 420 -0.45 -23.37 10.16
CA VAL A 420 -0.59 -24.73 9.62
C VAL A 420 -0.42 -24.64 8.11
N SER A 421 0.73 -25.09 7.61
CA SER A 421 0.94 -25.29 6.16
C SER A 421 0.70 -26.77 5.84
N ILE A 422 -0.22 -27.02 4.91
CA ILE A 422 -0.56 -28.32 4.34
C ILE A 422 0.03 -28.32 2.92
N LYS A 423 0.93 -29.27 2.66
CA LYS A 423 1.59 -29.40 1.35
C LYS A 423 0.71 -30.19 0.38
N PRO A 424 0.79 -29.88 -0.93
CA PRO A 424 -0.01 -30.54 -1.95
C PRO A 424 0.31 -32.04 -2.09
N PHE A 425 -0.65 -32.81 -2.61
CA PHE A 425 -0.52 -34.23 -2.99
C PHE A 425 -0.22 -35.21 -1.86
N ILE A 426 -0.60 -34.85 -0.63
CA ILE A 426 -0.63 -35.80 0.49
C ILE A 426 -2.09 -36.09 0.79
N THR A 427 -2.48 -37.37 0.75
CA THR A 427 -3.77 -37.82 1.26
C THR A 427 -3.89 -37.37 2.71
N LEU A 428 -4.95 -36.64 3.07
CA LEU A 428 -5.12 -36.00 4.38
C LEU A 428 -4.90 -36.98 5.55
N ARG A 429 -5.23 -38.26 5.32
CA ARG A 429 -4.98 -39.40 6.20
C ARG A 429 -3.53 -39.54 6.69
N ASP A 430 -2.55 -39.17 5.88
CA ASP A 430 -1.12 -39.37 6.16
C ASP A 430 -0.50 -38.22 6.99
N GLN A 431 -1.09 -37.02 6.99
CA GLN A 431 -0.62 -35.91 7.83
C GLN A 431 -1.23 -35.90 9.23
N VAL A 432 -2.51 -36.24 9.37
CA VAL A 432 -3.20 -36.21 10.69
C VAL A 432 -2.67 -37.30 11.63
N LYS A 433 -2.20 -38.43 11.10
CA LYS A 433 -1.58 -39.50 11.90
C LYS A 433 -0.17 -39.18 12.40
N GLY A 434 0.48 -38.14 11.85
CA GLY A 434 1.88 -37.81 12.13
C GLY A 434 2.11 -36.62 13.06
N ARG A 435 1.06 -35.97 13.58
CA ARG A 435 1.16 -34.80 14.46
C ARG A 435 0.51 -35.01 15.82
#